data_AF-A0A4Y8QBB2-F1
#
_entry.id   AF-A0A4Y8QBB2-F1
#
_cell.length_a   1.000
_cell.length_b   1.000
_cell.length_c   1.000
_cell.angle_alpha   90.00
_cell.angle_beta   90.00
_cell.angle_gamma   90.00
#
_symmetry.space_group_name_H-M   'P 1'
#
loop_
_entity.id
_entity.type
_entity.pdbx_description
1 polymer ?
#
loop_
_entity_poly.entity_id
_entity_poly.type
_entity_poly.pdbx_seq_one_letter_code
_entity_poly.pdbx_strand_id
1 'polypeptide(L)'
;MNDKQQALWHKRKQLGRSKYLLLFGILPVSLGLTLLFSIIERVSQGATYWGWVPVRLLLFAVVGFFIANARWQSMEQRFGQQPRRK
;
A
#
# COMPACT_ATOMS: atom_id res chain seq x y z
N MET A 1 24.61 -6.56 8.25
CA MET A 1 23.87 -6.67 6.96
C MET A 1 22.57 -5.84 6.92
N ASN A 2 22.17 -5.14 8.00
CA ASN A 2 20.87 -4.46 8.09
C ASN A 2 20.93 -2.93 7.93
N ASP A 3 22.13 -2.35 7.89
CA ASP A 3 22.37 -0.91 8.01
C ASP A 3 21.92 -0.14 6.76
N LYS A 4 22.07 -0.74 5.57
CA LYS A 4 21.60 -0.15 4.30
C LYS A 4 20.06 -0.06 4.26
N GLN A 5 19.37 -1.06 4.78
CA GLN A 5 17.90 -1.09 4.81
C GLN A 5 17.34 -0.12 5.87
N GLN A 6 18.00 0.00 7.02
CA GLN A 6 17.70 1.02 8.02
C GLN A 6 17.89 2.44 7.47
N ALA A 7 19.01 2.73 6.79
CA ALA A 7 19.25 4.04 6.19
C ALA A 7 18.19 4.41 5.13
N LEU A 8 17.77 3.44 4.30
CA LEU A 8 16.68 3.63 3.34
C LEU A 8 15.34 3.86 4.05
N TRP A 9 15.07 3.15 5.15
CA TRP A 9 13.86 3.36 5.94
C TRP A 9 13.83 4.75 6.59
N HIS A 10 14.95 5.23 7.14
CA HIS A 10 15.04 6.59 7.68
C HIS A 10 14.78 7.66 6.61
N LYS A 11 15.33 7.52 5.40
CA LYS A 11 15.01 8.41 4.26
C LYS A 11 13.52 8.34 3.89
N ARG A 12 12.92 7.16 3.89
CA ARG A 12 11.48 6.98 3.62
C ARG A 12 10.60 7.53 4.73
N LYS A 13 11.05 7.51 5.99
CA LYS A 13 10.35 8.08 7.14
C LYS A 13 10.26 9.61 7.05
N GLN A 14 11.27 10.26 6.49
CA GLN A 14 11.29 11.71 6.25
C GLN A 14 10.24 12.20 5.23
N LEU A 15 9.74 11.33 4.33
CA LEU A 15 8.63 11.67 3.43
C LEU A 15 7.30 11.89 4.18
N GLY A 16 7.20 11.43 5.43
CA GLY A 16 5.98 11.49 6.22
C GLY A 16 5.08 10.26 6.02
N ARG A 17 4.47 9.80 7.11
CA ARG A 17 3.64 8.59 7.16
C ARG A 17 2.54 8.60 6.11
N SER A 18 1.79 9.70 6.00
CA SER A 18 0.66 9.79 5.06
C SER A 18 1.06 9.64 3.59
N LYS A 19 2.17 10.29 3.18
CA LYS A 19 2.67 10.17 1.80
C LYS A 19 3.21 8.78 1.50
N TYR A 20 3.88 8.16 2.47
CA TYR A 20 4.36 6.79 2.32
C TYR A 20 3.20 5.80 2.16
N LEU A 21 2.17 5.92 3.02
CA LEU A 21 0.99 5.05 2.98
C LEU A 21 0.25 5.19 1.63
N LEU A 22 0.12 6.41 1.12
CA LEU A 22 -0.45 6.66 -0.20
C LEU A 22 0.38 6.03 -1.32
N LEU A 23 1.67 6.39 -1.43
CA LEU A 23 2.52 6.00 -2.58
C LEU A 23 2.90 4.53 -2.59
N PHE A 24 3.18 3.93 -1.44
CA PHE A 24 3.70 2.57 -1.34
C PHE A 24 2.67 1.54 -0.88
N GLY A 25 1.44 1.99 -0.67
CA GLY A 25 0.37 1.18 -0.11
C GLY A 25 -0.92 1.33 -0.90
N ILE A 26 -1.63 2.42 -0.66
CA ILE A 26 -2.98 2.63 -1.21
C ILE A 26 -2.95 2.61 -2.73
N LEU A 27 -2.17 3.49 -3.38
CA LEU A 27 -2.10 3.62 -4.84
C LEU A 27 -1.76 2.30 -5.55
N PRO A 28 -0.62 1.64 -5.25
CA PRO A 28 -0.23 0.44 -5.98
C PRO A 28 -1.17 -0.74 -5.71
N VAL A 29 -1.71 -0.86 -4.49
CA VAL A 29 -2.65 -1.94 -4.16
C VAL A 29 -4.01 -1.71 -4.83
N SER A 30 -4.57 -0.50 -4.74
CA SER A 30 -5.88 -0.20 -5.31
C SER A 30 -5.85 -0.28 -6.83
N LEU A 31 -4.83 0.29 -7.48
CA LEU A 31 -4.66 0.19 -8.93
C LEU A 31 -4.37 -1.25 -9.37
N GLY A 32 -3.49 -1.95 -8.66
CA GLY A 32 -3.14 -3.33 -8.97
C GLY A 32 -4.34 -4.27 -8.90
N LEU A 33 -5.10 -4.23 -7.81
CA LEU A 33 -6.32 -5.03 -7.64
C LEU A 33 -7.41 -4.64 -8.64
N THR A 34 -7.61 -3.34 -8.88
CA THR A 34 -8.61 -2.87 -9.85
C THR A 34 -8.28 -3.37 -11.24
N LEU A 35 -7.01 -3.27 -11.66
CA LEU A 35 -6.56 -3.73 -12.97
C LEU A 35 -6.69 -5.25 -13.08
N LEU A 36 -6.23 -5.99 -12.06
CA LEU A 36 -6.31 -7.45 -12.02
C LEU A 36 -7.77 -7.93 -12.12
N PHE A 37 -8.67 -7.37 -11.30
CA PHE A 37 -10.08 -7.73 -11.32
C PHE A 37 -10.77 -7.29 -12.62
N SER A 38 -10.38 -6.16 -13.20
CA SER A 38 -10.90 -5.74 -14.52
C SER A 38 -10.50 -6.73 -15.62
N ILE A 39 -9.27 -7.24 -15.60
CA ILE A 39 -8.80 -8.25 -16.54
C ILE A 39 -9.55 -9.57 -16.32
N ILE A 40 -9.66 -10.03 -15.07
CA ILE A 40 -10.38 -11.26 -14.72
C ILE A 40 -11.85 -11.16 -15.14
N GLU A 41 -12.51 -10.03 -14.86
CA GLU A 41 -13.89 -9.79 -15.26
C GLU A 41 -14.05 -9.84 -16.78
N ARG A 42 -13.14 -9.19 -17.52
CA ARG A 42 -13.17 -9.21 -18.98
C ARG A 42 -12.98 -10.61 -19.56
N VAL A 43 -12.12 -11.43 -18.96
CA VAL A 43 -11.91 -12.82 -19.38
C VAL A 43 -13.09 -13.72 -18.99
N SER A 44 -13.67 -13.52 -17.81
CA SER A 44 -14.72 -14.41 -17.28
C SER A 44 -16.12 -14.07 -17.79
N GLN A 45 -16.44 -12.78 -17.96
CA GLN A 45 -17.79 -12.31 -18.30
C GLN A 45 -17.88 -11.75 -19.73
N GLY A 46 -16.76 -11.53 -20.40
CA GLY A 46 -16.71 -10.93 -21.74
C GLY A 46 -17.07 -9.44 -21.79
N ALA A 47 -17.50 -8.85 -20.66
CA ALA A 47 -17.90 -7.46 -20.54
C ALA A 47 -17.29 -6.86 -19.27
N THR A 48 -16.89 -5.59 -19.33
CA THR A 48 -16.44 -4.83 -18.16
C THR A 48 -17.53 -3.84 -17.78
N TYR A 49 -18.08 -3.98 -16.58
CA TYR A 49 -19.08 -3.04 -16.07
C TYR A 49 -18.39 -1.78 -15.56
N TRP A 50 -18.21 -0.80 -16.44
CA TRP A 50 -17.52 0.46 -16.14
C TRP A 50 -18.10 1.20 -14.92
N GLY A 51 -19.40 1.08 -14.66
CA GLY A 51 -20.05 1.67 -13.48
C GLY A 51 -19.58 1.09 -12.14
N TRP A 52 -19.06 -0.15 -12.12
CA TRP A 52 -18.56 -0.81 -10.91
C TRP A 52 -17.08 -0.54 -10.63
N VAL A 53 -16.34 0.00 -11.61
CA VAL A 53 -14.91 0.31 -11.48
C VAL A 53 -14.63 1.32 -10.36
N PRO A 54 -15.36 2.45 -10.22
CA PRO A 54 -15.13 3.40 -9.12
C PRO A 54 -15.40 2.78 -7.74
N VAL A 55 -16.44 1.94 -7.64
CA VAL A 55 -16.82 1.25 -6.38
C VAL A 55 -15.70 0.30 -5.95
N ARG A 56 -15.15 -0.49 -6.89
CA ARG A 56 -14.00 -1.37 -6.63
C ARG A 56 -12.77 -0.59 -6.23
N LEU A 57 -12.50 0.53 -6.88
CA LEU A 57 -11.34 1.36 -6.59
C LEU A 57 -11.41 1.92 -5.16
N LEU A 58 -12.59 2.35 -4.71
CA LEU A 58 -12.86 2.76 -3.32
C LEU A 58 -12.66 1.61 -2.33
N LEU A 59 -13.25 0.44 -2.60
CA LEU A 59 -13.08 -0.76 -1.76
C LEU A 59 -11.61 -1.18 -1.65
N PHE A 60 -10.90 -1.25 -2.77
CA PHE A 60 -9.49 -1.61 -2.80
C PHE A 60 -8.59 -0.52 -2.23
N ALA A 61 -9.00 0.74 -2.23
CA ALA A 61 -8.29 1.80 -1.50
C ALA A 61 -8.35 1.58 0.02
N VAL A 62 -9.49 1.12 0.55
CA VAL A 62 -9.60 0.75 1.96
C VAL A 62 -8.69 -0.45 2.28
N VAL A 63 -8.72 -1.50 1.45
CA VAL A 63 -7.81 -2.65 1.60
C VAL A 63 -6.34 -2.22 1.53
N GLY A 64 -6.01 -1.37 0.56
CA GLY A 64 -4.68 -0.79 0.39
C GLY A 64 -4.24 0.02 1.60
N PHE A 65 -5.13 0.77 2.23
CA PHE A 65 -4.85 1.52 3.46
C PHE A 65 -4.45 0.60 4.62
N PHE A 66 -5.20 -0.50 4.84
CA PHE A 66 -4.85 -1.45 5.90
C PHE A 66 -3.52 -2.15 5.63
N ILE A 67 -3.26 -2.59 4.40
CA ILE A 67 -2.00 -3.22 4.02
C ILE A 67 -0.83 -2.24 4.19
N ALA A 68 -1.00 -1.01 3.75
CA ALA A 68 0.00 0.06 3.91
C ALA A 68 0.33 0.29 5.37
N ASN A 69 -0.70 0.37 6.22
CA ASN A 69 -0.56 0.65 7.63
C ASN A 69 0.11 -0.51 8.37
N ALA A 70 -0.26 -1.76 8.06
CA ALA A 70 0.39 -2.95 8.59
C ALA A 70 1.87 -3.03 8.17
N ARG A 71 2.17 -2.71 6.90
CA ARG A 71 3.55 -2.67 6.38
C ARG A 71 4.39 -1.60 7.08
N TRP A 72 3.82 -0.41 7.29
CA TRP A 72 4.48 0.67 8.02
C TRP A 72 4.78 0.26 9.46
N GLN A 73 3.79 -0.31 10.17
CA GLN A 73 3.98 -0.82 11.54
C GLN A 73 5.04 -1.93 11.60
N SER A 74 5.04 -2.85 10.63
CA SER A 74 6.04 -3.92 10.56
C SER A 74 7.45 -3.38 10.34
N MET A 75 7.60 -2.34 9.51
CA MET A 75 8.88 -1.65 9.31
C MET A 75 9.30 -0.83 10.54
N GLU A 76 8.37 -0.22 11.27
CA GLU A 76 8.64 0.40 12.57
C GLU A 76 9.05 -0.62 13.64
N GLN A 77 8.46 -1.81 13.67
CA GLN A 77 8.89 -2.87 14.60
C GLN A 77 10.29 -3.41 14.26
N ARG A 78 10.59 -3.57 12.95
CA ARG A 78 11.87 -4.13 12.48
C ARG A 78 13.04 -3.14 12.55
N PHE A 79 12.78 -1.86 12.27
CA PHE A 79 13.82 -0.85 12.10
C PHE A 79 13.67 0.36 13.03
N GLY A 80 12.55 0.46 13.73
CA GLY A 80 12.21 1.58 14.62
C GLY A 80 12.59 1.37 16.08
N GLN A 81 13.40 0.36 16.42
CA GLN A 81 14.16 0.38 17.68
C GLN A 81 15.24 1.47 17.60
N GLN A 82 14.81 2.72 17.64
CA GLN A 82 15.57 3.79 18.23
C GLN A 82 15.17 3.78 19.72
N PRO A 83 16.13 3.76 20.66
CA PRO A 83 15.83 3.59 22.07
C PRO A 83 14.80 4.65 22.47
N ARG A 84 13.69 4.17 23.04
CA ARG A 84 12.67 5.00 23.66
C ARG A 84 13.38 5.75 24.80
N ARG A 85 13.91 6.94 24.54
CA ARG A 85 14.31 7.85 25.62
C ARG A 85 13.03 8.35 26.28
N LYS A 86 12.62 7.64 27.32
CA LYS A 86 11.98 8.21 28.51
C LYS A 86 12.49 7.45 29.71
#